data_AF-A0A5B2YR31-F1
#
_entry.id   AF-A0A5B2YR31-F1
#
_cell.length_a   1.000
_cell.length_b   1.000
_cell.length_c   1.000
_cell.angle_alpha   90.00
_cell.angle_beta   90.00
_cell.angle_gamma   90.00
#
_symmetry.space_group_name_H-M   'P 1'
#
loop_
_entity.id
_entity.type
_entity.pdbx_description
1 polymer ?
#
loop_
_entity_poly.entity_id
_entity_poly.type
_entity_poly.pdbx_seq_one_letter_code
_entity_poly.pdbx_strand_id
1 'polypeptide(L)'
;MNIIESEIPYLVEARTCGCKERGRSVSYHFVESAHSLCLGKGELILAQIQACERLLKYVKSKEDMQLLRDELSKLKLVLDLIRY
;
A
#
# COMPACT_ATOMS: atom_id res chain seq x y z
N MET A 1 -20.41 19.81 14.03
CA MET A 1 -20.52 18.64 13.14
C MET A 1 -19.72 17.54 13.81
N ASN A 2 -20.39 16.60 14.48
CA ASN A 2 -19.75 15.50 15.19
C ASN A 2 -19.60 14.32 14.23
N ILE A 3 -18.38 14.09 13.77
CA ILE A 3 -17.93 12.80 13.26
C ILE A 3 -16.67 12.51 14.06
N ILE A 4 -16.83 11.82 15.19
CA ILE A 4 -15.71 11.25 15.95
C ILE A 4 -15.63 9.77 15.56
N GLU A 5 -15.56 9.51 14.25
CA GLU A 5 -14.84 8.33 13.82
C GLU A 5 -13.39 8.73 14.01
N SER A 6 -12.74 8.15 15.00
CA SER A 6 -11.28 8.20 15.09
C SER A 6 -10.75 7.48 13.85
N GLU A 7 -10.72 8.18 12.71
CA GLU A 7 -10.03 7.75 11.51
C GLU A 7 -8.58 7.65 11.93
N ILE A 8 -8.14 6.44 12.28
CA ILE A 8 -6.72 6.18 12.48
C ILE A 8 -6.09 6.61 11.16
N PRO A 9 -5.30 7.70 11.13
CA PRO A 9 -4.80 8.23 9.88
C PRO A 9 -4.00 7.12 9.23
N TYR A 10 -4.41 6.76 8.02
CA TYR A 10 -3.77 5.66 7.33
C TYR A 10 -2.30 6.01 7.10
N LEU A 11 -1.42 5.18 7.62
CA LEU A 11 0.02 5.46 7.61
C LEU A 11 0.60 5.62 6.19
N VAL A 12 0.14 4.76 5.28
CA VAL A 12 0.57 4.69 3.89
C VAL A 12 -0.64 4.70 2.97
N GLU A 13 -0.56 5.47 1.89
CA GLU A 13 -1.45 5.41 0.74
C GLU A 13 -0.75 4.72 -0.43
N ALA A 14 -1.47 3.84 -1.13
CA ALA A 14 -1.00 3.20 -2.35
C ALA A 14 -1.75 3.80 -3.55
N ARG A 15 -1.05 3.96 -4.67
CA ARG A 15 -1.63 4.36 -5.95
C ARG A 15 -1.07 3.50 -7.07
N THR A 16 -1.91 3.11 -8.02
CA THR A 16 -1.42 2.59 -9.30
C THR A 16 -0.99 3.77 -10.17
N CYS A 17 0.19 3.66 -10.77
CA CYS A 17 0.80 4.70 -11.58
C CYS A 17 1.29 4.12 -12.91
N GLY A 18 1.41 5.00 -13.90
CA GLY A 18 1.91 4.64 -15.23
C GLY A 18 0.82 4.44 -16.29
N CYS A 19 1.20 4.63 -17.55
CA CYS A 19 0.38 4.35 -18.73
C CYS A 19 0.87 3.05 -19.39
N LYS A 20 0.04 2.42 -20.23
CA LYS A 20 0.37 1.14 -20.90
C LYS A 20 1.75 1.13 -21.59
N GLU A 21 2.21 2.28 -22.08
CA GLU A 21 3.48 2.41 -22.80
C GLU A 21 4.73 2.55 -21.90
N ARG A 22 4.59 2.97 -20.64
CA ARG A 22 5.73 3.26 -19.73
C ARG A 22 5.89 2.24 -18.59
N GLY A 23 5.14 1.14 -18.67
CA GLY A 23 5.02 0.19 -17.56
C GLY A 23 4.12 0.74 -16.45
N ARG A 24 3.45 -0.17 -15.75
CA ARG A 24 2.61 0.16 -14.60
C ARG A 24 3.28 -0.28 -13.31
N SER A 25 3.10 0.50 -12.25
CA SER A 25 3.67 0.22 -10.93
C SER A 25 2.71 0.66 -9.81
N VAL A 26 3.01 0.23 -8.58
CA VAL A 26 2.38 0.76 -7.37
C VAL A 26 3.36 1.75 -6.73
N SER A 27 2.89 2.95 -6.42
CA SER A 27 3.63 3.94 -5.64
C SER A 27 3.03 4.07 -4.24
N TYR A 28 3.88 4.31 -3.25
CA TYR A 28 3.49 4.48 -1.86
C TYR A 28 3.79 5.89 -1.36
N HIS A 29 2.88 6.46 -0.60
CA HIS A 29 3.03 7.78 0.01
C HIS A 29 2.67 7.72 1.50
N PHE A 30 3.49 8.32 2.36
CA PHE A 30 3.19 8.43 3.79
C PHE A 30 2.33 9.67 4.04
N VAL A 31 1.23 9.51 4.79
CA VAL A 31 0.32 10.62 5.09
C VAL A 31 0.98 11.66 5.98
N GLU A 32 1.85 11.25 6.90
CA GLU A 32 2.80 12.14 7.57
C GLU A 32 4.24 11.67 7.35
N SER A 33 5.09 12.57 6.88
CA SER A 33 6.48 12.28 6.53
C SER A 33 7.30 11.79 7.73
N ALA A 34 7.03 12.30 8.93
CA ALA A 34 7.71 11.93 10.17
C ALA A 34 7.52 10.45 10.54
N HIS A 35 6.40 9.83 10.15
CA HIS A 35 6.13 8.44 10.51
C HIS A 35 7.00 7.43 9.75
N SER A 36 7.50 7.77 8.56
CA SER A 36 8.40 6.90 7.80
C SER A 36 9.71 6.62 8.55
N LEU A 37 10.14 7.53 9.44
CA LEU A 37 11.39 7.45 10.19
C LEU A 37 11.29 6.56 11.44
N CYS A 38 10.09 6.26 11.91
CA CYS A 38 9.85 5.54 13.17
C CYS A 38 9.48 4.06 12.97
N LEU A 39 9.34 3.60 11.72
CA LEU A 39 8.83 2.26 11.42
C LEU A 39 9.98 1.30 11.09
N GLY A 40 9.95 0.13 11.72
CA GLY A 40 10.79 -0.99 11.31
C GLY A 40 10.42 -1.49 9.91
N LYS A 41 11.34 -2.19 9.24
CA LYS A 41 11.12 -2.73 7.89
C LYS A 41 9.86 -3.61 7.79
N GLY A 42 9.59 -4.44 8.81
CA GLY A 42 8.38 -5.26 8.86
C GLY A 42 7.09 -4.43 8.94
N GLU A 43 7.07 -3.40 9.77
CA GLU A 43 5.94 -2.48 9.92
C GLU A 43 5.69 -1.66 8.65
N LEU A 44 6.76 -1.23 7.98
CA LEU A 44 6.69 -0.56 6.66
C LEU A 44 5.99 -1.45 5.62
N ILE A 45 6.38 -2.73 5.54
CA ILE A 45 5.78 -3.67 4.58
C ILE A 45 4.33 -3.97 4.95
N LEU A 46 4.02 -4.14 6.24
CA LEU A 46 2.63 -4.30 6.70
C LEU A 46 1.76 -3.11 6.30
N ALA A 47 2.25 -1.89 6.47
CA ALA A 47 1.53 -0.68 6.06
C ALA A 47 1.29 -0.64 4.54
N GLN A 48 2.28 -1.05 3.73
CA GLN A 48 2.14 -1.15 2.28
C GLN A 48 1.12 -2.22 1.87
N ILE A 49 1.11 -3.39 2.53
CA ILE A 49 0.11 -4.45 2.30
C ILE A 49 -1.30 -3.90 2.57
N GLN A 50 -1.50 -3.25 3.73
CA GLN A 50 -2.79 -2.66 4.08
C GLN A 50 -3.23 -1.56 3.10
N ALA A 51 -2.27 -0.80 2.55
CA ALA A 51 -2.55 0.22 1.53
C ALA A 51 -2.98 -0.42 0.20
N CYS A 52 -2.31 -1.47 -0.25
CA CYS A 52 -2.68 -2.22 -1.46
C CYS A 52 -4.04 -2.90 -1.31
N GLU A 53 -4.33 -3.54 -0.17
CA GLU A 53 -5.62 -4.18 0.09
C GLU A 53 -6.77 -3.16 0.09
N ARG A 54 -6.54 -1.96 0.62
CA ARG A 54 -7.52 -0.87 0.54
C ARG A 54 -7.73 -0.42 -0.90
N LEU A 55 -6.66 -0.16 -1.65
CA LEU A 55 -6.78 0.26 -3.04
C LEU A 55 -7.54 -0.77 -3.89
N LEU A 56 -7.30 -2.06 -3.64
CA LEU A 56 -7.97 -3.16 -4.35
C LEU A 56 -9.51 -3.12 -4.20
N LYS A 57 -10.05 -2.56 -3.10
CA LYS A 57 -11.50 -2.41 -2.89
C LYS A 57 -12.14 -1.38 -3.81
N TYR A 58 -11.37 -0.40 -4.30
CA TYR A 58 -11.88 0.74 -5.07
C TYR A 58 -11.54 0.64 -6.57
N VAL A 59 -10.52 -0.14 -6.92
CA VAL A 59 -10.07 -0.32 -8.31
C VAL A 59 -11.10 -1.12 -9.12
N LYS A 60 -11.44 -0.60 -10.31
CA LYS A 60 -12.38 -1.25 -11.25
C LYS A 60 -11.69 -1.92 -12.43
N SER A 61 -10.46 -1.50 -12.77
CA SER A 61 -9.71 -2.03 -13.89
C SER A 61 -9.14 -3.41 -13.56
N LYS A 62 -9.40 -4.41 -14.41
CA LYS A 62 -8.81 -5.77 -14.26
C LYS A 62 -7.29 -5.74 -14.27
N GLU A 63 -6.71 -4.88 -15.09
CA GLU A 63 -5.26 -4.73 -15.20
C GLU A 63 -4.67 -4.18 -13.89
N ASP A 64 -5.33 -3.20 -13.26
CA ASP A 64 -4.89 -2.64 -11.97
C ASP A 64 -5.11 -3.63 -10.82
N MET A 65 -6.19 -4.42 -10.85
CA MET A 65 -6.41 -5.49 -9.88
C MET A 65 -5.32 -6.56 -9.94
N GLN A 66 -4.93 -6.98 -11.16
CA GLN A 66 -3.87 -7.97 -11.33
C GLN A 66 -2.54 -7.44 -10.81
N LEU A 67 -2.20 -6.21 -11.21
CA LEU A 67 -0.99 -5.53 -10.74
C LEU A 67 -0.93 -5.43 -9.21
N LEU A 68 -2.04 -5.10 -8.55
CA LEU A 68 -2.10 -5.05 -7.09
C LEU A 68 -1.98 -6.42 -6.43
N ARG A 69 -2.52 -7.48 -7.04
CA ARG A 69 -2.36 -8.86 -6.55
C ARG A 69 -0.92 -9.34 -6.66
N ASP A 70 -0.25 -9.01 -7.75
CA ASP A 70 1.16 -9.34 -7.95
C ASP A 70 2.02 -8.60 -6.92
N GLU A 71 1.73 -7.32 -6.68
CA GLU A 71 2.44 -6.53 -5.69
C GLU A 71 2.21 -7.04 -4.25
N LEU A 72 0.97 -7.37 -3.89
CA LEU A 72 0.64 -7.99 -2.60
C LEU A 72 1.40 -9.30 -2.38
N SER A 73 1.55 -10.11 -3.42
CA SER A 73 2.27 -11.39 -3.34
C SER A 73 3.75 -11.18 -3.05
N LYS A 74 4.38 -10.19 -3.69
CA LYS A 74 5.77 -9.82 -3.41
C LYS A 74 5.94 -9.28 -2.00
N LEU A 75 5.08 -8.37 -1.55
CA LEU A 75 5.16 -7.78 -0.21
C LEU A 75 5.01 -8.84 0.88
N LYS A 76 4.08 -9.79 0.71
CA LYS A 76 3.91 -10.91 1.65
C LYS A 76 5.16 -11.79 1.71
N LEU A 77 5.74 -12.13 0.56
CA LEU A 77 6.99 -12.89 0.51
C LEU A 77 8.12 -12.16 1.25
N VAL A 78 8.31 -10.86 1.00
CA VAL A 78 9.36 -10.09 1.68
C VAL A 78 9.09 -10.00 3.19
N LEU A 79 7.83 -9.84 3.61
CA LEU A 79 7.47 -9.84 5.02
C LEU A 79 7.83 -11.17 5.69
N ASP A 80 7.53 -12.29 5.05
CA ASP A 80 7.86 -13.62 5.54
C ASP A 80 9.38 -13.82 5.66
N LEU A 81 10.16 -13.32 4.69
CA LEU A 81 11.62 -13.35 4.72
C LEU A 81 12.23 -12.50 5.83
N ILE A 82 11.60 -11.39 6.22
CA ILE A 82 12.07 -10.52 7.30
C ILE A 82 11.73 -11.09 8.69
N ARG A 83 10.70 -11.93 8.77
CA ARG A 83 10.25 -12.57 10.02
C ARG A 83 11.03 -13.85 10.34
N TYR A 84 11.90 -14.30 9.44
CA TYR A 84 12.77 -15.47 9.58
C TYR A 84 14.19 -15.05 9.93
#